data_AF-A0A8C4YFU4-F1
#
_entry.id   AF-A0A8C4YFU4-F1
#
_cell.length_a   1.000
_cell.length_b   1.000
_cell.length_c   1.000
_cell.angle_alpha   90.00
_cell.angle_beta   90.00
_cell.angle_gamma   90.00
#
_symmetry.space_group_name_H-M   'P 1'
#
loop_
_entity.id
_entity.type
_entity.pdbx_description
1 polymer ?
#
loop_
_entity_poly.entity_id
_entity_poly.type
_entity_poly.pdbx_seq_one_letter_code
_entity_poly.pdbx_strand_id
1 'polypeptide(L)'
;MQDVSGILKEGFLVKRGHIVHNWKARWFVLLQDKLLYYKLDGGRKEPSPKGRIILDGCTITCPCLEYENRPLVIKLKTKTNTEYFLESCSREERDSWALDITGAIHAGHPVQVQQLHRMKNSFKLPSNISLNHIVDKMHDNSNGIKLTPNMEQGNTYKESFTGSALVDWLISSNFVASRYEAMTLASMLMEENFTKAVGARSTEAMRNGDLAEQFLDDSTALYTFAESYKRKLSSREELHPHILELSGTIVKQGYLVKQGHKRKNWKMRRFVLRADPAFLHYYDPTKEENKPVGGFSLRGCLVSALEDNGVPTGVKGNVQGNLFKIITKNDIHYYIQASSKAERAQWIEAIKRLT
;
A
#
# COMPACT_ATOMS: atom_id res chain seq x y z
N MET A 1 -35.37 2.96 13.87
CA MET A 1 -34.07 3.40 14.41
C MET A 1 -33.15 2.19 14.31
N GLN A 2 -32.18 2.21 13.40
CA GLN A 2 -31.33 1.04 13.13
C GLN A 2 -30.04 1.16 13.95
N ASP A 3 -29.80 0.11 14.72
CA ASP A 3 -28.80 -0.04 15.77
C ASP A 3 -27.38 0.36 15.31
N VAL A 4 -26.85 1.43 15.90
CA VAL A 4 -25.48 1.92 15.68
C VAL A 4 -24.49 1.21 16.64
N SER A 5 -24.98 0.31 17.50
CA SER A 5 -24.14 -0.45 18.43
C SER A 5 -23.68 -1.77 17.78
N GLY A 6 -22.38 -1.86 17.47
CA GLY A 6 -21.77 -3.10 16.96
C GLY A 6 -20.89 -2.96 15.71
N ILE A 7 -20.62 -1.74 15.24
CA ILE A 7 -19.62 -1.52 14.17
C ILE A 7 -18.21 -1.66 14.76
N LEU A 8 -17.46 -2.64 14.29
CA LEU A 8 -16.07 -2.87 14.67
C LEU A 8 -15.13 -1.99 13.83
N LYS A 9 -15.43 -1.85 12.54
CA LYS A 9 -14.65 -1.02 11.61
C LYS A 9 -15.48 -0.62 10.39
N GLU A 10 -15.20 0.54 9.82
CA GLU A 10 -15.72 0.91 8.51
C GLU A 10 -14.71 1.70 7.69
N GLY A 11 -14.85 1.64 6.37
CA GLY A 11 -13.93 2.31 5.45
C GLY A 11 -14.03 1.81 4.02
N PHE A 12 -13.22 2.38 3.12
CA PHE A 12 -13.18 1.98 1.71
C PHE A 12 -12.27 0.77 1.49
N LEU A 13 -12.77 -0.18 0.71
CA LEU A 13 -11.97 -1.21 0.05
C LEU A 13 -12.39 -1.32 -1.41
N VAL A 14 -11.51 -1.86 -2.25
CA VAL A 14 -11.82 -2.19 -3.64
C VAL A 14 -12.08 -3.68 -3.74
N LYS A 15 -13.31 -4.05 -4.11
CA LYS A 15 -13.74 -5.44 -4.22
C LYS A 15 -13.76 -5.92 -5.67
N ARG A 16 -13.25 -7.11 -5.93
CA ARG A 16 -13.47 -7.83 -7.19
C ARG A 16 -14.90 -8.36 -7.29
N GLY A 17 -15.57 -8.16 -8.43
CA GLY A 17 -16.89 -8.75 -8.70
C GLY A 17 -16.83 -10.27 -8.88
N HIS A 18 -17.95 -10.96 -8.61
CA HIS A 18 -18.03 -12.44 -8.70
C HIS A 18 -18.36 -12.93 -10.11
N ILE A 19 -19.29 -12.26 -10.80
CA ILE A 19 -19.73 -12.67 -12.15
C ILE A 19 -18.84 -11.97 -13.17
N VAL A 20 -18.78 -10.65 -13.07
CA VAL A 20 -17.86 -9.82 -13.83
C VAL A 20 -16.70 -9.50 -12.89
N HIS A 21 -15.52 -10.00 -13.22
CA HIS A 21 -14.30 -9.90 -12.41
C HIS A 21 -13.66 -8.50 -12.39
N ASN A 22 -14.47 -7.44 -12.52
CA ASN A 22 -13.99 -6.07 -12.40
C ASN A 22 -13.89 -5.62 -10.95
N TRP A 23 -12.96 -4.71 -10.70
CA TRP A 23 -12.74 -4.12 -9.38
C TRP A 23 -13.67 -2.94 -9.15
N LYS A 24 -14.34 -2.89 -8.00
CA LYS A 24 -15.29 -1.84 -7.63
C LYS A 24 -15.02 -1.33 -6.23
N ALA A 25 -14.88 -0.02 -6.12
CA ALA A 25 -14.84 0.67 -4.84
C ALA A 25 -16.17 0.51 -4.08
N ARG A 26 -16.10 0.13 -2.81
CA ARG A 26 -17.25 0.00 -1.92
C ARG A 26 -16.89 0.49 -0.52
N TRP A 27 -17.89 1.01 0.19
CA TRP A 27 -17.78 1.26 1.62
C TRP A 27 -18.09 -0.02 2.37
N PHE A 28 -17.18 -0.47 3.19
CA PHE A 28 -17.31 -1.68 4.00
C PHE A 28 -17.61 -1.32 5.44
N VAL A 29 -18.47 -2.11 6.07
CA VAL A 29 -18.80 -2.03 7.50
C VAL A 29 -18.65 -3.43 8.08
N LEU A 30 -17.65 -3.59 8.94
CA LEU A 30 -17.40 -4.80 9.70
C LEU A 30 -18.25 -4.79 10.96
N LEU A 31 -19.07 -5.82 11.11
CA LEU A 31 -19.82 -6.15 12.31
C LEU A 31 -19.24 -7.43 12.92
N GLN A 32 -19.76 -7.83 14.08
CA GLN A 32 -19.29 -9.01 14.80
C GLN A 32 -19.33 -10.30 13.97
N ASP A 33 -20.39 -10.52 13.18
CA ASP A 33 -20.67 -11.78 12.48
C ASP A 33 -20.58 -11.68 10.95
N LYS A 34 -20.47 -10.47 10.42
CA LYS A 34 -20.58 -10.21 8.98
C LYS A 34 -19.88 -8.93 8.55
N LEU A 35 -19.50 -8.92 7.28
CA LEU A 35 -18.96 -7.76 6.59
C LEU A 35 -19.98 -7.28 5.54
N LEU A 36 -20.52 -6.07 5.72
CA LEU A 36 -21.46 -5.44 4.80
C LEU A 36 -20.72 -4.52 3.84
N TYR A 37 -21.19 -4.41 2.59
CA TYR A 37 -20.65 -3.43 1.66
C TYR A 37 -21.72 -2.63 0.91
N TYR A 38 -21.43 -1.36 0.70
CA TYR A 38 -22.36 -0.37 0.18
C TYR A 38 -21.77 0.30 -1.06
N LYS A 39 -22.64 0.65 -2.01
CA LYS A 39 -22.27 1.59 -3.07
C LYS A 39 -22.35 3.00 -2.48
N LEU A 40 -21.42 3.87 -2.88
CA LEU A 40 -21.60 5.30 -2.70
C LEU A 40 -22.24 5.91 -3.93
N ASP A 41 -23.15 6.83 -3.68
CA ASP A 41 -23.66 7.74 -4.68
C ASP A 41 -23.46 9.18 -4.21
N GLY A 42 -22.88 10.02 -5.07
CA GLY A 42 -22.58 11.42 -4.73
C GLY A 42 -21.78 11.62 -3.43
N GLY A 43 -20.87 10.72 -3.07
CA GLY A 43 -20.09 10.84 -1.82
C GLY A 43 -20.84 10.41 -0.54
N ARG A 44 -22.06 9.85 -0.65
CA ARG A 44 -22.80 9.27 0.47
C ARG A 44 -23.00 7.77 0.31
N LYS A 45 -23.00 7.06 1.44
CA LYS A 45 -23.36 5.65 1.54
C LYS A 45 -24.83 5.45 1.18
N GLU A 46 -25.15 4.56 0.24
CA GLU A 46 -26.54 4.15 -0.01
C GLU A 46 -27.15 3.53 1.27
N PRO A 47 -28.45 3.72 1.55
CA PRO A 47 -29.07 3.23 2.79
C PRO A 47 -29.10 1.70 2.86
N SER A 48 -29.22 1.01 1.73
CA SER A 48 -29.22 -0.46 1.67
C SER A 48 -27.84 -1.02 1.29
N PRO A 49 -27.37 -2.09 1.94
CA PRO A 49 -26.15 -2.75 1.55
C PRO A 49 -26.31 -3.40 0.17
N LYS A 50 -25.26 -3.32 -0.65
CA LYS A 50 -25.19 -4.05 -1.93
C LYS A 50 -24.88 -5.52 -1.76
N GLY A 51 -24.36 -5.91 -0.60
CA GLY A 51 -24.20 -7.31 -0.23
C GLY A 51 -23.60 -7.47 1.16
N ARG A 52 -23.51 -8.73 1.57
CA ARG A 52 -23.01 -9.15 2.88
C ARG A 52 -22.14 -10.39 2.72
N ILE A 53 -21.11 -10.48 3.54
CA ILE A 53 -20.23 -11.65 3.68
C ILE A 53 -20.39 -12.15 5.11
N ILE A 54 -20.89 -13.36 5.29
CA ILE A 54 -21.03 -13.98 6.61
C ILE A 54 -19.65 -14.51 7.03
N LEU A 55 -19.17 -14.12 8.21
CA LEU A 55 -17.81 -14.43 8.68
C LEU A 55 -17.71 -15.78 9.39
N ASP A 56 -18.84 -16.34 9.83
CA ASP A 56 -18.90 -17.70 10.39
C ASP A 56 -18.28 -18.73 9.44
N GLY A 57 -17.25 -19.41 9.92
CA GLY A 57 -16.47 -20.39 9.14
C GLY A 57 -15.74 -19.79 7.93
N CYS A 58 -15.52 -18.47 7.87
CA CYS A 58 -14.64 -17.88 6.86
C CYS A 58 -13.18 -18.18 7.17
N THR A 59 -12.39 -18.39 6.12
CA THR A 59 -10.93 -18.31 6.17
C THR A 59 -10.45 -17.03 5.50
N ILE A 60 -9.32 -16.51 5.98
CA ILE A 60 -8.70 -15.30 5.46
C ILE A 60 -7.26 -15.60 5.03
N THR A 61 -6.88 -15.07 3.87
CA THR A 61 -5.51 -15.14 3.35
C THR A 61 -4.99 -13.72 3.16
N CYS A 62 -3.93 -13.38 3.89
CA CYS A 62 -3.28 -12.07 3.85
C CYS A 62 -1.77 -12.23 4.10
N PRO A 63 -0.90 -11.80 3.16
CA PRO A 63 -1.22 -11.23 1.85
C PRO A 63 -1.83 -12.28 0.90
N CYS A 64 -2.70 -11.85 -0.02
CA CYS A 64 -3.15 -12.68 -1.13
C CYS A 64 -2.24 -12.43 -2.34
N LEU A 65 -1.48 -13.45 -2.76
CA LEU A 65 -0.48 -13.37 -3.82
C LEU A 65 -1.01 -13.76 -5.21
N GLU A 66 -2.32 -14.00 -5.35
CA GLU A 66 -2.94 -14.40 -6.63
C GLU A 66 -2.95 -13.27 -7.69
N TYR A 67 -2.62 -12.03 -7.29
CA TYR A 67 -2.59 -10.87 -8.17
C TYR A 67 -1.25 -10.14 -8.05
N GLU A 68 -0.32 -10.46 -8.95
CA GLU A 68 1.02 -9.83 -9.01
C GLU A 68 0.94 -8.28 -9.01
N ASN A 69 -0.03 -7.72 -9.74
CA ASN A 69 -0.20 -6.27 -9.86
C ASN A 69 -1.02 -5.62 -8.73
N ARG A 70 -1.51 -6.39 -7.74
CA ARG A 70 -2.33 -5.91 -6.61
C ARG A 70 -1.89 -6.54 -5.29
N PRO A 71 -0.70 -6.19 -4.76
CA PRO A 71 -0.12 -6.82 -3.57
C PRO A 71 -0.85 -6.47 -2.25
N LEU A 72 -1.84 -5.56 -2.31
CA LEU A 72 -2.59 -5.07 -1.16
C LEU A 72 -3.94 -5.80 -0.96
N VAL A 73 -4.11 -6.94 -1.63
CA VAL A 73 -5.33 -7.75 -1.61
C VAL A 73 -5.36 -8.70 -0.40
N ILE A 74 -6.54 -8.80 0.20
CA ILE A 74 -6.97 -9.79 1.17
C ILE A 74 -7.96 -10.73 0.45
N LYS A 75 -7.83 -12.03 0.66
CA LYS A 75 -8.80 -13.02 0.21
C LYS A 75 -9.60 -13.54 1.40
N LEU A 76 -10.93 -13.55 1.27
CA LEU A 76 -11.84 -14.22 2.21
C LEU A 76 -12.51 -15.38 1.48
N LYS A 77 -12.48 -16.57 2.08
CA LYS A 77 -13.19 -17.74 1.58
C LYS A 77 -14.25 -18.14 2.60
N THR A 78 -15.51 -18.00 2.22
CA THR A 78 -16.64 -18.38 3.07
C THR A 78 -16.77 -19.88 3.22
N LYS A 79 -17.52 -20.34 4.24
CA LYS A 79 -17.85 -21.76 4.44
C LYS A 79 -18.53 -22.42 3.23
N THR A 80 -19.23 -21.64 2.40
CA THR A 80 -19.84 -22.09 1.14
C THR A 80 -18.85 -22.06 -0.04
N ASN A 81 -17.54 -22.01 0.24
CA ASN A 81 -16.45 -21.88 -0.73
C ASN A 81 -16.54 -20.66 -1.65
N THR A 82 -17.34 -19.64 -1.31
CA THR A 82 -17.39 -18.40 -2.08
C THR A 82 -16.22 -17.49 -1.70
N GLU A 83 -15.46 -17.05 -2.71
CA GLU A 83 -14.23 -16.26 -2.53
C GLU A 83 -14.44 -14.76 -2.80
N TYR A 84 -13.92 -13.91 -1.91
CA TYR A 84 -13.97 -12.47 -2.01
C TYR A 84 -12.55 -11.90 -1.98
N PHE A 85 -12.22 -11.04 -2.94
CA PHE A 85 -10.94 -10.35 -3.02
C PHE A 85 -11.14 -8.87 -2.73
N LEU A 86 -10.44 -8.36 -1.72
CA LEU A 86 -10.59 -7.01 -1.18
C LEU A 86 -9.22 -6.33 -1.12
N GLU A 87 -9.04 -5.26 -1.89
CA GLU A 87 -7.81 -4.46 -1.90
C GLU A 87 -7.95 -3.22 -1.01
N SER A 88 -6.88 -2.90 -0.29
CA SER A 88 -6.75 -1.69 0.53
C SER A 88 -5.79 -0.67 -0.09
N CYS A 89 -5.75 0.55 0.45
CA CYS A 89 -4.92 1.63 -0.10
C CYS A 89 -3.45 1.59 0.31
N SER A 90 -3.10 0.80 1.33
CA SER A 90 -1.74 0.65 1.84
C SER A 90 -1.59 -0.69 2.55
N ARG A 91 -0.34 -1.10 2.81
CA ARG A 91 -0.05 -2.33 3.55
C ARG A 91 -0.63 -2.29 4.96
N GLU A 92 -0.51 -1.14 5.62
CA GLU A 92 -0.98 -0.92 6.99
C GLU A 92 -2.50 -1.05 7.07
N GLU A 93 -3.22 -0.46 6.11
CA GLU A 93 -4.67 -0.63 6.03
C GLU A 93 -5.05 -2.08 5.74
N ARG A 94 -4.35 -2.77 4.82
CA ARG A 94 -4.55 -4.20 4.55
C ARG A 94 -4.45 -5.02 5.83
N ASP A 95 -3.32 -4.89 6.52
CA ASP A 95 -3.00 -5.69 7.69
C ASP A 95 -3.95 -5.36 8.84
N SER A 96 -4.34 -4.09 9.00
CA SER A 96 -5.36 -3.68 9.96
C SER A 96 -6.74 -4.29 9.63
N TRP A 97 -7.19 -4.23 8.38
CA TRP A 97 -8.46 -4.86 7.98
C TRP A 97 -8.42 -6.38 8.16
N ALA A 98 -7.31 -7.03 7.82
CA ALA A 98 -7.16 -8.46 8.01
C ALA A 98 -7.24 -8.83 9.49
N LEU A 99 -6.56 -8.10 10.37
CA LEU A 99 -6.59 -8.32 11.82
C LEU A 99 -8.01 -8.22 12.38
N ASP A 100 -8.73 -7.13 12.05
CA ASP A 100 -10.08 -6.90 12.58
C ASP A 100 -11.07 -7.95 12.07
N ILE A 101 -10.97 -8.35 10.80
CA ILE A 101 -11.79 -9.44 10.22
C ILE A 101 -11.46 -10.78 10.87
N THR A 102 -10.18 -11.11 11.06
CA THR A 102 -9.74 -12.31 11.78
C THR A 102 -10.29 -12.33 13.20
N GLY A 103 -10.26 -11.19 13.89
CA GLY A 103 -10.87 -11.03 15.21
C GLY A 103 -12.36 -11.36 15.19
N ALA A 104 -13.11 -10.80 14.24
CA ALA A 104 -14.54 -11.06 14.08
C ALA A 104 -14.87 -12.52 13.74
N ILE A 105 -14.09 -13.17 12.86
CA ILE A 105 -14.23 -14.60 12.53
C ILE A 105 -14.10 -15.46 13.80
N HIS A 106 -13.12 -15.17 14.66
CA HIS A 106 -12.85 -15.96 15.86
C HIS A 106 -13.69 -15.55 17.07
N ALA A 107 -14.27 -14.34 17.09
CA ALA A 107 -15.08 -13.86 18.20
C ALA A 107 -16.44 -14.58 18.35
N GLY A 108 -16.79 -15.48 17.43
CA GLY A 108 -17.77 -16.54 17.66
C GLY A 108 -17.36 -17.56 18.74
N HIS A 109 -16.10 -17.50 19.22
CA HIS A 109 -15.55 -18.28 20.33
C HIS A 109 -14.99 -17.34 21.43
N PRO A 110 -15.63 -17.26 22.61
CA PRO A 110 -15.55 -16.09 23.50
C PRO A 110 -14.24 -15.88 24.31
N VAL A 111 -13.20 -16.71 24.17
CA VAL A 111 -12.05 -16.69 25.12
C VAL A 111 -10.81 -15.91 24.62
N GLN A 112 -10.64 -15.67 23.32
CA GLN A 112 -9.36 -15.14 22.77
C GLN A 112 -9.34 -13.66 22.39
N VAL A 113 -10.49 -12.98 22.35
CA VAL A 113 -10.62 -11.61 21.79
C VAL A 113 -9.94 -10.54 22.67
N GLN A 114 -9.84 -10.75 23.99
CA GLN A 114 -9.20 -9.80 24.90
C GLN A 114 -7.66 -9.85 24.87
N GLN A 115 -7.08 -10.96 24.40
CA GLN A 115 -5.62 -11.16 24.36
C GLN A 115 -4.99 -10.53 23.11
N LEU A 116 -5.70 -10.52 21.97
CA LEU A 116 -5.21 -9.98 20.69
C LEU A 116 -5.11 -8.45 20.68
N HIS A 117 -6.02 -7.73 21.35
CA HIS A 117 -5.93 -6.27 21.49
C HIS A 117 -4.68 -5.82 22.26
N ARG A 118 -4.10 -6.70 23.10
CA ARG A 118 -2.90 -6.44 23.90
C ARG A 118 -1.59 -6.62 23.12
N MET A 119 -1.62 -7.36 22.01
CA MET A 119 -0.46 -7.64 21.14
C MET A 119 -0.26 -6.60 20.03
N LYS A 120 -1.11 -5.56 19.97
CA LYS A 120 -1.13 -4.49 18.95
C LYS A 120 0.17 -3.64 18.85
N ASN A 121 1.18 -3.90 19.67
CA ASN A 121 2.33 -2.99 19.85
C ASN A 121 3.71 -3.55 19.44
N SER A 122 3.84 -4.63 18.68
CA SER A 122 5.17 -5.13 18.32
C SER A 122 5.30 -5.64 16.89
N PHE A 123 5.08 -4.77 15.89
CA PHE A 123 5.79 -4.83 14.61
C PHE A 123 5.42 -3.60 13.75
N LYS A 124 6.39 -2.76 13.41
CA LYS A 124 6.22 -1.67 12.42
C LYS A 124 7.53 -1.52 11.65
N LEU A 125 7.55 -1.95 10.39
CA LEU A 125 8.53 -1.39 9.46
C LEU A 125 8.19 0.11 9.24
N PRO A 126 9.20 0.99 9.14
CA PRO A 126 8.99 2.40 8.80
C PRO A 126 8.23 2.53 7.47
N SER A 127 7.12 3.29 7.47
CA SER A 127 6.16 3.42 6.36
C SER A 127 6.66 4.20 5.12
N ASN A 128 7.96 4.39 4.98
CA ASN A 128 8.59 5.38 4.09
C ASN A 128 9.61 4.79 3.09
N ILE A 129 9.76 3.46 2.99
CA ILE A 129 10.82 2.85 2.17
C ILE A 129 10.23 2.10 0.97
N SER A 130 10.48 2.61 -0.25
CA SER A 130 10.20 1.91 -1.52
C SER A 130 11.33 0.93 -1.84
N LEU A 131 11.04 -0.29 -2.33
CA LEU A 131 12.09 -1.23 -2.77
C LEU A 131 13.01 -0.60 -3.83
N ASN A 132 12.47 0.21 -4.74
CA ASN A 132 13.29 0.94 -5.71
C ASN A 132 14.23 1.96 -5.04
N HIS A 133 13.82 2.60 -3.94
CA HIS A 133 14.68 3.52 -3.20
C HIS A 133 15.82 2.79 -2.50
N ILE A 134 15.55 1.59 -1.96
CA ILE A 134 16.59 0.73 -1.40
C ILE A 134 17.57 0.36 -2.51
N VAL A 135 17.07 -0.12 -3.65
CA VAL A 135 17.91 -0.53 -4.79
C VAL A 135 18.73 0.63 -5.33
N ASP A 136 18.17 1.84 -5.45
CA ASP A 136 18.91 3.04 -5.84
C ASP A 136 20.07 3.32 -4.86
N LYS A 137 19.85 3.19 -3.54
CA LYS A 137 20.95 3.29 -2.55
C LYS A 137 21.92 2.12 -2.59
N MET A 138 21.46 0.90 -2.89
CA MET A 138 22.35 -0.27 -3.01
C MET A 138 23.38 -0.07 -4.13
N HIS A 139 23.04 0.72 -5.17
CA HIS A 139 23.91 1.04 -6.30
C HIS A 139 24.74 2.33 -6.11
N ASP A 140 24.64 3.02 -4.97
CA ASP A 140 25.43 4.21 -4.69
C ASP A 140 26.93 3.85 -4.56
N ASN A 141 27.78 4.52 -5.34
CA ASN A 141 29.23 4.30 -5.34
C ASN A 141 29.91 4.57 -3.99
N SER A 142 29.29 5.40 -3.13
CA SER A 142 29.88 5.82 -1.85
C SER A 142 29.37 5.01 -0.65
N ASN A 143 28.06 4.72 -0.62
CA ASN A 143 27.39 4.11 0.52
C ASN A 143 26.59 2.85 0.16
N GLY A 144 26.70 2.35 -1.07
CA GLY A 144 26.00 1.16 -1.55
C GLY A 144 26.67 -0.16 -1.15
N ILE A 145 26.14 -1.26 -1.67
CA ILE A 145 26.66 -2.59 -1.40
C ILE A 145 27.96 -2.78 -2.16
N LYS A 146 29.01 -3.13 -1.43
CA LYS A 146 30.33 -3.40 -2.01
C LYS A 146 30.30 -4.72 -2.77
N LEU A 147 30.37 -4.63 -4.10
CA LEU A 147 30.56 -5.79 -4.96
C LEU A 147 32.00 -6.28 -4.86
N THR A 148 32.15 -7.58 -4.64
CA THR A 148 33.45 -8.25 -4.56
C THR A 148 33.47 -9.45 -5.51
N PRO A 149 34.61 -9.72 -6.16
CA PRO A 149 34.77 -10.94 -6.92
C PRO A 149 34.88 -12.12 -5.94
N ASN A 150 33.87 -12.99 -5.95
CA ASN A 150 33.85 -14.20 -5.11
C ASN A 150 34.13 -15.43 -5.98
N MET A 151 34.92 -16.38 -5.45
CA MET A 151 35.19 -17.66 -6.11
C MET A 151 34.50 -18.79 -5.33
N GLU A 152 33.68 -19.57 -6.02
CA GLU A 152 33.01 -20.73 -5.44
C GLU A 152 33.04 -21.88 -6.45
N GLN A 153 33.51 -23.06 -6.02
CA GLN A 153 33.58 -24.30 -6.83
C GLN A 153 34.25 -24.14 -8.22
N GLY A 154 35.26 -23.27 -8.32
CA GLY A 154 35.97 -23.00 -9.58
C GLY A 154 35.31 -21.96 -10.50
N ASN A 155 34.12 -21.47 -10.15
CA ASN A 155 33.46 -20.35 -10.82
C ASN A 155 33.85 -19.02 -10.19
N THR A 156 33.99 -17.98 -11.00
CA THR A 156 34.30 -16.61 -10.54
C THR A 156 33.10 -15.69 -10.77
N TYR A 157 32.54 -15.15 -9.68
CA TYR A 157 31.40 -14.23 -9.68
C TYR A 157 31.89 -12.80 -9.48
N LYS A 158 32.24 -12.13 -10.59
CA LYS A 158 32.94 -10.83 -10.60
C LYS A 158 32.18 -9.67 -9.93
N GLU A 159 30.84 -9.71 -9.95
CA GLU A 159 29.97 -8.66 -9.42
C GLU A 159 28.96 -9.24 -8.41
N SER A 160 29.46 -9.81 -7.32
CA SER A 160 28.63 -10.47 -6.31
C SER A 160 28.82 -9.88 -4.92
N PHE A 161 27.87 -10.17 -4.04
CA PHE A 161 27.92 -9.85 -2.62
C PHE A 161 27.33 -11.02 -1.83
N THR A 162 27.70 -11.15 -0.55
CA THR A 162 27.20 -12.22 0.31
C THR A 162 25.84 -11.85 0.90
N GLY A 163 25.05 -12.86 1.30
CA GLY A 163 23.80 -12.64 2.01
C GLY A 163 23.99 -11.87 3.31
N SER A 164 25.04 -12.20 4.06
CA SER A 164 25.41 -11.47 5.27
C SER A 164 25.77 -10.00 5.02
N ALA A 165 26.47 -9.70 3.91
CA ALA A 165 26.82 -8.34 3.54
C ALA A 165 25.59 -7.50 3.17
N LEU A 166 24.60 -8.10 2.51
CA LEU A 166 23.32 -7.43 2.25
C LEU A 166 22.58 -7.12 3.57
N VAL A 167 22.53 -8.07 4.50
CA VAL A 167 21.88 -7.88 5.80
C VAL A 167 22.56 -6.79 6.62
N ASP A 168 23.89 -6.84 6.74
CA ASP A 168 24.67 -5.84 7.45
C ASP A 168 24.52 -4.45 6.81
N TRP A 169 24.46 -4.38 5.48
CA TRP A 169 24.22 -3.13 4.76
C TRP A 169 22.83 -2.54 5.03
N LEU A 170 21.78 -3.38 5.03
CA LEU A 170 20.40 -2.93 5.30
C LEU A 170 20.26 -2.36 6.72
N ILE A 171 20.93 -2.96 7.69
CA ILE A 171 20.96 -2.50 9.08
C ILE A 171 21.78 -1.22 9.20
N SER A 172 23.01 -1.20 8.69
CA SER A 172 23.89 -0.03 8.78
C SER A 172 23.37 1.19 8.01
N SER A 173 22.57 0.97 6.95
CA SER A 173 21.87 2.02 6.20
C SER A 173 20.57 2.50 6.87
N ASN A 174 20.24 1.98 8.06
CA ASN A 174 19.03 2.29 8.83
C ASN A 174 17.71 2.01 8.08
N PHE A 175 17.69 1.03 7.17
CA PHE A 175 16.44 0.59 6.53
C PHE A 175 15.62 -0.32 7.42
N VAL A 176 16.28 -1.06 8.33
CA VAL A 176 15.69 -2.08 9.21
C VAL A 176 16.45 -2.09 10.53
N ALA A 177 15.78 -2.52 11.61
CA ALA A 177 16.33 -2.49 12.96
C ALA A 177 16.89 -3.84 13.44
N SER A 178 16.62 -4.94 12.72
CA SER A 178 17.08 -6.28 13.08
C SER A 178 17.50 -7.12 11.86
N ARG A 179 18.33 -8.14 12.08
CA ARG A 179 18.72 -9.10 11.04
C ARG A 179 17.52 -9.85 10.47
N TYR A 180 16.52 -10.16 11.30
CA TYR A 180 15.27 -10.79 10.84
C TYR A 180 14.49 -9.88 9.87
N GLU A 181 14.38 -8.59 10.19
CA GLU A 181 13.76 -7.61 9.28
C GLU A 181 14.56 -7.43 7.99
N ALA A 182 15.90 -7.44 8.10
CA ALA A 182 16.80 -7.38 6.95
C ALA A 182 16.64 -8.58 6.02
N MET A 183 16.54 -9.79 6.58
CA MET A 183 16.27 -11.01 5.83
C MET A 183 14.92 -10.94 5.10
N THR A 184 13.87 -10.48 5.78
CA THR A 184 12.55 -10.31 5.18
C THR A 184 12.61 -9.34 3.99
N LEU A 185 13.33 -8.22 4.14
CA LEU A 185 13.48 -7.22 3.08
C LEU A 185 14.36 -7.72 1.92
N ALA A 186 15.40 -8.48 2.21
CA ALA A 186 16.28 -9.10 1.22
C ALA A 186 15.55 -10.18 0.39
N SER A 187 14.70 -11.00 1.03
CA SER A 187 13.80 -11.93 0.32
C SER A 187 12.90 -11.19 -0.67
N MET A 188 12.30 -10.07 -0.25
CA MET A 188 11.45 -9.24 -1.13
C MET A 188 12.24 -8.65 -2.33
N LEU A 189 13.50 -8.27 -2.14
CA LEU A 189 14.36 -7.79 -3.23
C LEU A 189 14.70 -8.88 -4.26
N MET A 190 14.74 -10.15 -3.82
CA MET A 190 14.92 -11.29 -4.72
C MET A 190 13.62 -11.63 -5.47
N GLU A 191 12.49 -11.66 -4.77
CA GLU A 191 11.17 -11.92 -5.35
C GLU A 191 10.83 -10.92 -6.47
N GLU A 192 11.09 -9.64 -6.25
CA GLU A 192 10.90 -8.56 -7.23
C GLU A 192 12.00 -8.50 -8.30
N ASN A 193 12.91 -9.49 -8.31
CA ASN A 193 13.96 -9.66 -9.31
C ASN A 193 14.92 -8.46 -9.40
N PHE A 194 15.15 -7.77 -8.28
CA PHE A 194 16.23 -6.76 -8.16
C PHE A 194 17.57 -7.41 -7.86
N THR A 195 17.55 -8.52 -7.11
CA THR A 195 18.72 -9.33 -6.78
C THR A 195 18.46 -10.80 -7.14
N LYS A 196 19.52 -11.57 -7.37
CA LYS A 196 19.45 -12.98 -7.76
C LYS A 196 20.47 -13.81 -7.00
N ALA A 197 20.08 -15.01 -6.59
CA ALA A 197 21.02 -16.02 -6.11
C ALA A 197 21.91 -16.50 -7.26
N VAL A 198 23.21 -16.62 -7.00
CA VAL A 198 24.20 -17.08 -7.99
C VAL A 198 25.15 -18.14 -7.44
N GLY A 199 25.33 -18.19 -6.12
CA GLY A 199 26.15 -19.21 -5.47
C GLY A 199 25.41 -20.55 -5.31
N ALA A 200 26.16 -21.63 -5.14
CA ALA A 200 25.66 -22.99 -4.97
C ALA A 200 24.66 -23.07 -3.79
N ARG A 201 25.04 -22.51 -2.63
CA ARG A 201 24.16 -22.51 -1.44
C ARG A 201 22.89 -21.68 -1.62
N SER A 202 23.03 -20.47 -2.14
CA SER A 202 21.88 -19.57 -2.37
C SER A 202 20.93 -20.13 -3.43
N THR A 203 21.45 -20.83 -4.44
CA THR A 203 20.62 -21.46 -5.49
C THR A 203 19.97 -22.75 -4.99
N GLU A 204 20.62 -23.49 -4.09
CA GLU A 204 20.02 -24.65 -3.41
C GLU A 204 18.86 -24.23 -2.50
N ALA A 205 19.02 -23.16 -1.73
CA ALA A 205 17.95 -22.59 -0.91
C ALA A 205 16.74 -22.16 -1.75
N MET A 206 16.96 -21.57 -2.93
CA MET A 206 15.88 -21.24 -3.87
C MET A 206 15.14 -22.47 -4.43
N ARG A 207 15.78 -23.64 -4.50
CA ARG A 207 15.15 -24.87 -5.04
C ARG A 207 14.37 -25.65 -3.99
N ASN A 208 14.80 -25.59 -2.73
CA ASN A 208 14.36 -26.53 -1.69
C ASN A 208 13.66 -25.86 -0.49
N GLY A 209 13.71 -24.52 -0.33
CA GLY A 209 13.15 -23.81 0.83
C GLY A 209 11.71 -23.31 0.67
N ASP A 210 10.99 -23.14 1.79
CA ASP A 210 9.73 -22.39 1.84
C ASP A 210 9.97 -20.91 1.47
N LEU A 211 8.93 -20.14 1.08
CA LEU A 211 9.07 -18.74 0.65
C LEU A 211 9.81 -17.86 1.69
N ALA A 212 9.72 -18.21 2.98
CA ALA A 212 10.42 -17.51 4.06
C ALA A 212 11.92 -17.84 4.19
N GLU A 213 12.42 -18.86 3.48
CA GLU A 213 13.79 -19.41 3.61
C GLU A 213 14.63 -19.27 2.34
N GLN A 214 14.13 -18.57 1.31
CA GLN A 214 14.81 -18.47 0.00
C GLN A 214 16.05 -17.55 0.02
N PHE A 215 16.08 -16.56 0.91
CA PHE A 215 17.26 -15.72 1.15
C PHE A 215 17.98 -16.16 2.43
N LEU A 216 19.32 -16.24 2.37
CA LEU A 216 20.15 -16.68 3.48
C LEU A 216 21.02 -15.52 3.99
N ASP A 217 20.91 -15.17 5.29
CA ASP A 217 21.88 -14.33 6.01
C ASP A 217 23.15 -15.14 6.30
N ASP A 218 23.90 -15.45 5.24
CA ASP A 218 25.05 -16.34 5.30
C ASP A 218 26.20 -15.77 4.45
N SER A 219 27.44 -15.90 4.96
CA SER A 219 28.64 -15.37 4.31
C SER A 219 29.11 -16.19 3.10
N THR A 220 28.54 -17.37 2.89
CA THR A 220 28.82 -18.28 1.77
C THR A 220 27.68 -18.31 0.74
N ALA A 221 26.54 -17.69 1.03
CA ALA A 221 25.46 -17.49 0.07
C ALA A 221 25.75 -16.25 -0.81
N LEU A 222 25.86 -16.45 -2.13
CA LEU A 222 26.26 -15.40 -3.08
C LEU A 222 25.09 -14.88 -3.92
N TYR A 223 25.00 -13.55 -4.02
CA TYR A 223 23.95 -12.85 -4.75
C TYR A 223 24.53 -11.80 -5.70
N THR A 224 23.77 -11.42 -6.73
CA THR A 224 24.12 -10.35 -7.68
C THR A 224 22.90 -9.49 -8.02
N PHE A 225 23.13 -8.30 -8.60
CA PHE A 225 22.06 -7.47 -9.15
C PHE A 225 21.53 -8.05 -10.47
N ALA A 226 20.22 -7.94 -10.70
CA ALA A 226 19.61 -8.42 -11.94
C ALA A 226 19.95 -7.52 -13.16
N GLU A 227 20.33 -8.13 -14.29
CA GLU A 227 20.66 -7.44 -15.55
C GLU A 227 19.51 -6.58 -16.13
N SER A 228 18.25 -6.94 -15.83
CA SER A 228 17.06 -6.16 -16.20
C SER A 228 17.06 -4.76 -15.58
N TYR A 229 17.67 -4.60 -14.40
CA TYR A 229 17.83 -3.31 -13.74
C TYR A 229 18.90 -2.44 -14.41
N LYS A 230 20.03 -3.04 -14.81
CA LYS A 230 21.12 -2.33 -15.53
C LYS A 230 20.64 -1.73 -16.85
N ARG A 231 19.75 -2.41 -17.57
CA ARG A 231 19.16 -1.93 -18.84
C ARG A 231 18.17 -0.78 -18.63
N LYS A 232 17.41 -0.79 -17.52
CA LYS A 232 16.57 0.35 -17.10
C LYS A 232 17.42 1.58 -16.78
N LEU A 233 18.61 1.38 -16.21
CA LEU A 233 19.54 2.47 -15.90
C LEU A 233 20.16 3.09 -17.17
N SER A 234 20.53 2.30 -18.19
CA SER A 234 21.05 2.88 -19.45
C SER A 234 19.96 3.57 -20.28
N SER A 235 18.70 3.14 -20.18
CA SER A 235 17.57 3.86 -20.78
C SER A 235 17.15 5.13 -20.00
N ARG A 236 17.80 5.45 -18.87
CA ARG A 236 17.51 6.67 -18.09
C ARG A 236 18.04 7.96 -18.74
N GLU A 237 18.89 7.88 -19.75
CA GLU A 237 19.55 9.06 -20.32
C GLU A 237 18.62 9.92 -21.19
N GLU A 238 17.42 9.44 -21.51
CA GLU A 238 16.35 10.22 -22.15
C GLU A 238 15.04 10.16 -21.35
N LEU A 239 14.95 10.80 -20.17
CA LEU A 239 13.76 10.68 -19.31
C LEU A 239 12.91 11.95 -19.17
N HIS A 240 11.66 11.79 -19.59
CA HIS A 240 10.52 12.68 -19.48
C HIS A 240 10.27 13.22 -18.04
N PRO A 241 9.73 14.46 -17.90
CA PRO A 241 9.41 15.12 -16.61
C PRO A 241 8.56 14.28 -15.64
N HIS A 242 7.76 13.35 -16.16
CA HIS A 242 6.76 12.58 -15.43
C HIS A 242 7.37 11.55 -14.44
N ILE A 243 8.63 11.12 -14.64
CA ILE A 243 9.33 10.21 -13.72
C ILE A 243 9.80 10.97 -12.48
N LEU A 244 10.27 12.21 -12.67
CA LEU A 244 10.75 13.05 -11.58
C LEU A 244 9.61 13.42 -10.61
N GLU A 245 8.40 13.64 -11.12
CA GLU A 245 7.22 13.92 -10.28
C GLU A 245 6.83 12.72 -9.40
N LEU A 246 7.06 11.50 -9.89
CA LEU A 246 6.71 10.25 -9.22
C LEU A 246 7.79 9.70 -8.30
N SER A 247 9.01 10.27 -8.32
CA SER A 247 10.16 9.78 -7.54
C SER A 247 10.08 10.13 -6.05
N GLY A 248 9.23 11.09 -5.65
CA GLY A 248 9.15 11.55 -4.28
C GLY A 248 8.70 10.47 -3.28
N THR A 249 9.22 10.58 -2.05
CA THR A 249 8.95 9.68 -0.93
C THR A 249 7.48 9.77 -0.50
N ILE A 250 6.79 8.63 -0.40
CA ILE A 250 5.38 8.62 0.02
C ILE A 250 5.28 8.95 1.50
N VAL A 251 4.61 10.06 1.82
CA VAL A 251 4.37 10.53 3.20
C VAL A 251 3.02 10.04 3.72
N LYS A 252 2.01 9.99 2.85
CA LYS A 252 0.67 9.50 3.19
C LYS A 252 -0.03 8.96 1.94
N GLN A 253 -0.80 7.89 2.11
CA GLN A 253 -1.71 7.42 1.08
C GLN A 253 -3.03 6.98 1.69
N GLY A 254 -4.10 7.01 0.90
CA GLY A 254 -5.44 6.66 1.38
C GLY A 254 -6.51 6.85 0.31
N TYR A 255 -7.70 6.28 0.56
CA TYR A 255 -8.85 6.47 -0.31
C TYR A 255 -9.67 7.69 0.12
N LEU A 256 -9.80 8.65 -0.78
CA LEU A 256 -10.62 9.84 -0.58
C LEU A 256 -11.59 10.01 -1.75
N VAL A 257 -12.66 10.77 -1.55
CA VAL A 257 -13.59 11.12 -2.62
C VAL A 257 -13.27 12.52 -3.12
N LYS A 258 -13.10 12.70 -4.43
CA LYS A 258 -12.85 14.01 -5.03
C LYS A 258 -13.93 14.43 -6.00
N GLN A 259 -14.15 15.73 -6.11
CA GLN A 259 -14.96 16.30 -7.18
C GLN A 259 -14.18 16.32 -8.51
N GLY A 260 -14.82 15.93 -9.61
CA GLY A 260 -14.27 16.07 -10.96
C GLY A 260 -14.21 17.53 -11.42
N HIS A 261 -13.25 17.90 -12.27
CA HIS A 261 -13.12 19.29 -12.73
C HIS A 261 -14.14 19.67 -13.81
N LYS A 262 -14.39 18.78 -14.77
CA LYS A 262 -15.34 19.00 -15.89
C LYS A 262 -16.79 18.72 -15.51
N ARG A 263 -17.11 17.46 -15.20
CA ARG A 263 -18.50 17.01 -14.92
C ARG A 263 -18.93 17.13 -13.45
N LYS A 264 -18.07 17.66 -12.58
CA LYS A 264 -18.29 17.86 -11.13
C LYS A 264 -18.89 16.65 -10.38
N ASN A 265 -18.63 15.43 -10.85
CA ASN A 265 -19.03 14.21 -10.16
C ASN A 265 -18.03 13.81 -9.09
N TRP A 266 -18.52 13.15 -8.04
CA TRP A 266 -17.69 12.68 -6.94
C TRP A 266 -17.18 11.28 -7.23
N LYS A 267 -15.86 11.11 -7.20
CA LYS A 267 -15.20 9.84 -7.48
C LYS A 267 -14.21 9.50 -6.38
N MET A 268 -14.27 8.25 -5.93
CA MET A 268 -13.24 7.69 -5.06
C MET A 268 -11.92 7.57 -5.85
N ARG A 269 -10.84 8.01 -5.23
CA ARG A 269 -9.48 7.92 -5.75
C ARG A 269 -8.54 7.51 -4.63
N ARG A 270 -7.51 6.73 -4.98
CA ARG A 270 -6.37 6.52 -4.08
C ARG A 270 -5.46 7.72 -4.22
N PHE A 271 -5.31 8.51 -3.17
CA PHE A 271 -4.39 9.63 -3.11
C PHE A 271 -3.04 9.17 -2.57
N VAL A 272 -1.96 9.70 -3.14
CA VAL A 272 -0.59 9.45 -2.73
C VAL A 272 0.11 10.80 -2.60
N LEU A 273 0.39 11.19 -1.36
CA LEU A 273 1.14 12.38 -0.99
C LEU A 273 2.62 12.04 -0.96
N ARG A 274 3.41 12.76 -1.75
CA ARG A 274 4.86 12.59 -1.87
C ARG A 274 5.59 13.84 -1.38
N ALA A 275 6.73 13.64 -0.75
CA ALA A 275 7.73 14.67 -0.46
C ALA A 275 8.95 14.49 -1.37
N ASP A 276 9.62 15.60 -1.69
CA ASP A 276 10.91 15.61 -2.41
C ASP A 276 10.93 14.81 -3.73
N PRO A 277 10.22 15.25 -4.79
CA PRO A 277 9.48 16.52 -4.86
C PRO A 277 8.06 16.43 -4.26
N ALA A 278 7.61 17.55 -3.70
CA ALA A 278 6.30 17.67 -3.06
C ALA A 278 5.17 17.64 -4.10
N PHE A 279 4.47 16.51 -4.17
CA PHE A 279 3.38 16.26 -5.11
C PHE A 279 2.22 15.48 -4.47
N LEU A 280 1.01 15.77 -4.93
CA LEU A 280 -0.17 14.96 -4.63
C LEU A 280 -0.70 14.31 -5.90
N HIS A 281 -0.60 12.98 -5.97
CA HIS A 281 -1.10 12.18 -7.08
C HIS A 281 -2.39 11.46 -6.68
N TYR A 282 -3.27 11.21 -7.66
CA TYR A 282 -4.47 10.41 -7.44
C TYR A 282 -4.69 9.39 -8.56
N TYR A 283 -5.03 8.17 -8.16
CA TYR A 283 -5.16 7.00 -9.03
C TYR A 283 -6.60 6.51 -9.06
N ASP A 284 -7.01 5.86 -10.15
CA ASP A 284 -8.25 5.10 -10.18
C ASP A 284 -7.96 3.69 -9.66
N PRO A 285 -8.35 3.36 -8.41
CA PRO A 285 -7.98 2.08 -7.83
C PRO A 285 -8.81 0.92 -8.40
N THR A 286 -9.76 1.20 -9.31
CA THR A 286 -10.49 0.16 -10.05
C THR A 286 -9.76 -0.30 -11.31
N LYS A 287 -8.70 0.41 -11.71
CA LYS A 287 -7.84 0.05 -12.85
C LYS A 287 -6.63 -0.74 -12.36
N GLU A 288 -6.12 -1.60 -13.22
CA GLU A 288 -4.91 -2.40 -12.94
C GLU A 288 -3.64 -1.61 -13.25
N GLU A 289 -3.72 -0.65 -14.17
CA GLU A 289 -2.61 0.25 -14.48
C GLU A 289 -2.27 1.14 -13.28
N ASN A 290 -1.03 1.04 -12.79
CA ASN A 290 -0.52 1.92 -11.73
C ASN A 290 -0.08 3.30 -12.28
N LYS A 291 -0.91 3.89 -13.14
CA LYS A 291 -0.71 5.24 -13.69
C LYS A 291 -1.61 6.25 -12.98
N PRO A 292 -1.10 7.41 -12.57
CA PRO A 292 -1.94 8.43 -11.96
C PRO A 292 -2.97 8.92 -12.98
N VAL A 293 -4.20 9.13 -12.52
CA VAL A 293 -5.25 9.80 -13.31
C VAL A 293 -4.95 11.30 -13.40
N GLY A 294 -4.25 11.82 -12.40
CA GLY A 294 -3.68 13.15 -12.39
C GLY A 294 -2.89 13.37 -11.10
N GLY A 295 -2.24 14.53 -11.04
CA GLY A 295 -1.50 14.98 -9.89
C GLY A 295 -1.17 16.46 -10.04
N PHE A 296 -0.65 17.04 -8.98
CA PHE A 296 -0.17 18.42 -9.00
C PHE A 296 0.92 18.62 -7.95
N SER A 297 1.84 19.53 -8.25
CA SER A 297 2.85 19.99 -7.29
C SER A 297 2.16 20.71 -6.14
N LEU A 298 2.63 20.45 -4.92
CA LEU A 298 2.12 21.09 -3.73
C LEU A 298 2.73 22.47 -3.48
N ARG A 299 3.84 22.80 -4.13
CA ARG A 299 4.53 24.09 -3.97
C ARG A 299 3.58 25.25 -4.26
N GLY A 300 3.36 26.09 -3.26
CA GLY A 300 2.47 27.25 -3.34
C GLY A 300 0.98 26.89 -3.38
N CYS A 301 0.60 25.68 -2.94
CA CYS A 301 -0.80 25.34 -2.75
C CYS A 301 -1.32 25.85 -1.41
N LEU A 302 -2.61 26.17 -1.34
CA LEU A 302 -3.32 26.49 -0.12
C LEU A 302 -4.30 25.36 0.21
N VAL A 303 -4.22 24.80 1.42
CA VAL A 303 -5.15 23.76 1.90
C VAL A 303 -5.97 24.26 3.09
N SER A 304 -7.28 24.06 3.03
CA SER A 304 -8.21 24.51 4.08
C SER A 304 -9.36 23.54 4.28
N ALA A 305 -9.81 23.40 5.53
CA ALA A 305 -11.04 22.70 5.84
C ALA A 305 -12.25 23.50 5.32
N LEU A 306 -13.28 22.79 4.88
CA LEU A 306 -14.57 23.37 4.55
C LEU A 306 -15.53 22.98 5.67
N GLU A 307 -16.04 23.97 6.39
CA GLU A 307 -16.99 23.75 7.48
C GLU A 307 -18.38 23.39 6.94
N ASP A 308 -19.17 22.70 7.78
CA ASP A 308 -20.46 22.10 7.40
C ASP A 308 -21.61 23.13 7.30
N ASN A 309 -21.29 24.43 7.30
CA ASN A 309 -22.25 25.55 7.33
C ASN A 309 -22.93 25.82 5.97
N GLY A 310 -23.07 24.80 5.13
CA GLY A 310 -23.61 24.88 3.77
C GLY A 310 -22.72 24.19 2.74
N VAL A 311 -23.16 24.19 1.48
CA VAL A 311 -22.36 23.69 0.35
C VAL A 311 -21.47 24.84 -0.14
N PRO A 312 -20.14 24.75 -0.01
CA PRO A 312 -19.25 25.83 -0.43
C PRO A 312 -19.37 26.14 -1.92
N THR A 313 -19.23 27.41 -2.30
CA THR A 313 -19.28 27.86 -3.70
C THR A 313 -18.33 27.03 -4.57
N GLY A 314 -18.88 26.28 -5.54
CA GLY A 314 -18.12 25.41 -6.44
C GLY A 314 -18.17 23.91 -6.11
N VAL A 315 -18.67 23.53 -4.93
CA VAL A 315 -19.04 22.14 -4.58
C VAL A 315 -20.43 21.87 -5.18
N LYS A 316 -20.56 20.84 -6.02
CA LYS A 316 -21.83 20.42 -6.62
C LYS A 316 -22.25 19.05 -6.09
N GLY A 317 -23.55 18.87 -5.92
CA GLY A 317 -24.15 17.62 -5.43
C GLY A 317 -24.42 17.65 -3.93
N ASN A 318 -25.18 16.67 -3.45
CA ASN A 318 -25.58 16.57 -2.04
C ASN A 318 -24.44 15.98 -1.19
N VAL A 319 -23.30 16.65 -1.10
CA VAL A 319 -22.14 16.17 -0.31
C VAL A 319 -22.11 16.92 1.01
N GLN A 320 -22.01 16.17 2.12
CA GLN A 320 -21.99 16.72 3.48
C GLN A 320 -20.86 16.07 4.27
N GLY A 321 -20.21 16.86 5.14
CA GLY A 321 -19.24 16.37 6.09
C GLY A 321 -17.83 16.18 5.51
N ASN A 322 -16.83 16.47 6.35
CA ASN A 322 -15.42 16.08 6.18
C ASN A 322 -14.78 16.56 4.87
N LEU A 323 -15.24 17.69 4.34
CA LEU A 323 -14.69 18.33 3.15
C LEU A 323 -13.48 19.19 3.45
N PHE A 324 -12.54 19.22 2.52
CA PHE A 324 -11.43 20.17 2.47
C PHE A 324 -11.14 20.55 1.02
N LYS A 325 -10.54 21.73 0.83
CA LYS A 325 -10.12 22.22 -0.49
C LYS A 325 -8.61 22.42 -0.56
N ILE A 326 -8.07 22.19 -1.74
CA ILE A 326 -6.71 22.56 -2.12
C ILE A 326 -6.79 23.49 -3.32
N ILE A 327 -6.19 24.67 -3.22
CA ILE A 327 -6.06 25.64 -4.30
C ILE A 327 -4.60 25.62 -4.74
N THR A 328 -4.33 25.31 -6.01
CA THR A 328 -2.95 25.29 -6.52
C THR A 328 -2.46 26.70 -6.82
N LYS A 329 -1.14 26.86 -7.01
CA LYS A 329 -0.53 28.13 -7.45
C LYS A 329 -1.12 28.71 -8.75
N ASN A 330 -1.74 27.86 -9.57
CA ASN A 330 -2.40 28.24 -10.84
C ASN A 330 -3.92 28.43 -10.64
N ASP A 331 -4.37 28.66 -9.40
CA ASP A 331 -5.78 28.83 -9.02
C ASP A 331 -6.69 27.67 -9.47
N ILE A 332 -6.19 26.43 -9.41
CA ILE A 332 -7.01 25.23 -9.65
C ILE A 332 -7.55 24.73 -8.32
N HIS A 333 -8.87 24.63 -8.22
CA HIS A 333 -9.57 24.23 -6.99
C HIS A 333 -9.88 22.73 -7.01
N TYR A 334 -9.34 22.02 -6.03
CA TYR A 334 -9.63 20.62 -5.76
C TYR A 334 -10.50 20.52 -4.50
N TYR A 335 -11.68 19.91 -4.64
CA TYR A 335 -12.57 19.59 -3.52
C TYR A 335 -12.47 18.11 -3.20
N ILE A 336 -12.15 17.79 -1.95
CA ILE A 336 -11.86 16.44 -1.49
C ILE A 336 -12.62 16.19 -0.19
N GLN A 337 -13.16 14.99 -0.06
CA GLN A 337 -13.91 14.52 1.11
C GLN A 337 -13.17 13.34 1.72
N ALA A 338 -12.90 13.44 3.02
CA ALA A 338 -12.40 12.33 3.82
C ALA A 338 -13.54 11.53 4.43
N SER A 339 -13.24 10.31 4.88
CA SER A 339 -14.21 9.44 5.53
C SER A 339 -14.67 9.96 6.89
N SER A 340 -13.78 10.64 7.62
CA SER A 340 -14.03 11.14 8.97
C SER A 340 -13.37 12.51 9.19
N LYS A 341 -13.81 13.22 10.23
CA LYS A 341 -13.22 14.51 10.63
C LYS A 341 -11.74 14.35 11.02
N ALA A 342 -11.40 13.24 11.66
CA ALA A 342 -10.03 12.90 12.03
C ALA A 342 -9.17 12.65 10.79
N GLU A 343 -9.66 11.85 9.83
CA GLU A 343 -8.92 11.60 8.58
C GLU A 343 -8.73 12.90 7.78
N ARG A 344 -9.76 13.76 7.71
CA ARG A 344 -9.65 15.09 7.11
C ARG A 344 -8.53 15.91 7.75
N ALA A 345 -8.50 15.99 9.08
CA ALA A 345 -7.50 16.75 9.80
C ALA A 345 -6.08 16.24 9.51
N GLN A 346 -5.87 14.92 9.54
CA GLN A 346 -4.58 14.30 9.22
C GLN A 346 -4.13 14.60 7.79
N TRP A 347 -5.02 14.56 6.80
CA TRP A 347 -4.69 14.89 5.42
C TRP A 347 -4.32 16.36 5.25
N ILE A 348 -5.08 17.28 5.86
CA ILE A 348 -4.78 18.71 5.82
C ILE A 348 -3.41 18.98 6.45
N GLU A 349 -3.15 18.42 7.63
CA GLU A 349 -1.88 18.60 8.33
C GLU A 349 -0.70 18.08 7.51
N ALA A 350 -0.81 16.86 6.96
CA ALA A 350 0.24 16.27 6.13
C ALA A 350 0.52 17.10 4.88
N ILE A 351 -0.52 17.64 4.23
CA ILE A 351 -0.38 18.49 3.05
C ILE A 351 0.27 19.82 3.43
N LYS A 352 -0.17 20.48 4.52
CA LYS A 352 0.39 21.78 4.97
C LYS A 352 1.90 21.75 5.21
N ARG A 353 2.45 20.60 5.61
CA ARG A 353 3.89 20.43 5.81
C ARG A 353 4.70 20.45 4.51
N LEU A 354 4.04 20.36 3.34
CA LEU A 354 4.67 20.18 2.03
C LEU A 354 4.28 21.26 1.01
N THR A 355 3.47 22.25 1.39
CA THR A 355 2.97 23.32 0.51
C THR A 355 3.84 24.55 0.47
#